data_AF-A0A1G1FSR8-F1
#
_entry.id   AF-A0A1G1FSR8-F1
#
_cell.length_a   1.000
_cell.length_b   1.000
_cell.length_c   1.000
_cell.angle_alpha   90.00
_cell.angle_beta   90.00
_cell.angle_gamma   90.00
#
_symmetry.space_group_name_H-M   'P 1'
#
loop_
_entity.id
_entity.type
_entity.pdbx_description
1 polymer ?
#
loop_
_entity_poly.entity_id
_entity_poly.type
_entity_poly.pdbx_seq_one_letter_code
_entity_poly.pdbx_strand_id
1 'polypeptide(L)'
;MLIDTHAHLEMREFNDDRDEVIKRAREAGVEYIVTIGTTLESSRDAVMLADKYDFIYAAIGIHPHEVKDILHPAYDILRHFAQHKKVVAYGEIGLDYHYEHSPRADQKRKFRDMLREARKLELPVIVHDRDAHEDTLQILSEEWSPELGGVLHCFSGDIAMAKRVIEMGFSLSIAGPVTFPKAEALREVVQQIPIEHLLIETDSPYLSPQPMRGKRNEPAFVRHTAEAVARIKGLSFDDVARITSFNAMQLFGIGAMPAKGQITYPIRNSLYLNITNRCSAACTFCVRYHTDFVKGHNLRLAEEPKTETLIKEIGDPKRYAEVVFCGYGEPLLRLDVVKAVAVEVKQRGGRVRIDTNGHANLINKRNVLPELAGLVDAISISLNAQNAELYNKVSQPQFGIATYDAVKEFIREAVKYIPDVTATVVALPEVDVEACRKIADELGAKFRVREYNVVG
;
A
#
# COMPACT_ATOMS: atom_id res chain seq x y z
N MET A 1 -1.44 1.89 -14.86
CA MET A 1 -1.13 0.45 -14.77
C MET A 1 -2.09 -0.20 -13.80
N LEU A 2 -2.70 -1.32 -14.19
CA LEU A 2 -3.39 -2.24 -13.28
C LEU A 2 -2.69 -3.60 -13.30
N ILE A 3 -2.77 -4.35 -12.20
CA ILE A 3 -2.38 -5.75 -12.15
C ILE A 3 -3.60 -6.54 -11.70
N ASP A 4 -3.96 -7.57 -12.47
CA ASP A 4 -4.96 -8.55 -12.03
C ASP A 4 -4.22 -9.67 -11.30
N THR A 5 -4.33 -9.71 -9.98
CA THR A 5 -3.54 -10.63 -9.14
C THR A 5 -4.11 -12.05 -9.08
N HIS A 6 -5.29 -12.29 -9.66
CA HIS A 6 -5.93 -13.61 -9.65
C HIS A 6 -6.92 -13.75 -10.82
N ALA A 7 -6.51 -14.51 -11.84
CA ALA A 7 -7.37 -14.88 -12.96
C ALA A 7 -7.13 -16.35 -13.37
N HIS A 8 -8.16 -17.03 -13.83
CA HIS A 8 -8.07 -18.41 -14.32
C HIS A 8 -8.08 -18.44 -15.85
N LEU A 9 -7.06 -17.85 -16.49
CA LEU A 9 -7.00 -17.79 -17.96
C LEU A 9 -6.79 -19.16 -18.59
N GLU A 10 -6.20 -20.11 -17.85
CA GLU A 10 -5.99 -21.49 -18.27
C GLU A 10 -7.30 -22.28 -18.42
N MET A 11 -8.38 -21.83 -17.76
CA MET A 11 -9.68 -22.49 -17.82
C MET A 11 -10.24 -22.59 -19.24
N ARG A 12 -10.97 -23.69 -19.47
CA ARG A 12 -11.58 -24.03 -20.77
C ARG A 12 -12.61 -23.01 -21.24
N GLU A 13 -13.20 -22.28 -20.29
CA GLU A 13 -14.19 -21.23 -20.50
C GLU A 13 -13.64 -20.14 -21.44
N PHE A 14 -12.31 -20.01 -21.56
CA PHE A 14 -11.63 -19.09 -22.46
C PHE A 14 -11.08 -19.73 -23.75
N ASN A 15 -11.24 -21.04 -23.98
CA ASN A 15 -10.58 -21.71 -25.11
C ASN A 15 -10.87 -21.09 -26.48
N ASP A 16 -12.08 -20.60 -26.70
CA ASP A 16 -12.51 -20.06 -27.99
C ASP A 16 -12.00 -18.62 -28.24
N ASP A 17 -11.64 -17.87 -27.19
CA ASP A 17 -11.33 -16.44 -27.30
C ASP A 17 -10.22 -15.92 -26.37
N ARG A 18 -9.40 -16.81 -25.78
CA ARG A 18 -8.35 -16.48 -24.78
C ARG A 18 -7.41 -15.37 -25.25
N ASP A 19 -6.92 -15.46 -26.48
CA ASP A 19 -5.96 -14.48 -27.01
C ASP A 19 -6.62 -13.09 -27.18
N GLU A 20 -7.91 -13.05 -27.53
CA GLU A 20 -8.69 -11.80 -27.59
C GLU A 20 -9.02 -11.24 -26.20
N VAL A 21 -9.29 -12.10 -25.20
CA VAL A 21 -9.47 -11.71 -23.79
C VAL A 21 -8.20 -11.04 -23.25
N ILE A 22 -7.05 -11.67 -23.49
CA ILE A 22 -5.74 -11.15 -23.08
C ILE A 22 -5.47 -9.80 -23.75
N LYS A 23 -5.78 -9.66 -25.05
CA LYS A 23 -5.66 -8.39 -25.78
C LYS A 23 -6.55 -7.30 -25.18
N ARG A 24 -7.83 -7.59 -24.87
CA ARG A 24 -8.74 -6.63 -24.21
C ARG A 24 -8.20 -6.18 -22.85
N ALA A 25 -7.60 -7.08 -22.07
CA ALA A 25 -6.97 -6.72 -20.81
C ALA A 25 -5.84 -5.70 -20.99
N ARG A 26 -4.97 -5.90 -21.98
CA ARG A 26 -3.91 -4.95 -22.33
C ARG A 26 -4.45 -3.59 -22.75
N GLU A 27 -5.47 -3.57 -23.61
CA GLU A 27 -6.13 -2.34 -24.07
C GLU A 27 -6.81 -1.58 -22.92
N ALA A 28 -7.30 -2.30 -21.90
CA ALA A 28 -7.87 -1.73 -20.68
C ALA A 28 -6.83 -1.21 -19.67
N GLY A 29 -5.52 -1.37 -19.96
CA GLY A 29 -4.42 -0.92 -19.10
C GLY A 29 -4.01 -1.91 -18.01
N VAL A 30 -4.40 -3.19 -18.13
CA VAL A 30 -3.89 -4.29 -17.30
C VAL A 30 -2.49 -4.65 -17.79
N GLU A 31 -1.50 -4.31 -16.99
CA GLU A 31 -0.09 -4.46 -17.34
C GLU A 31 0.44 -5.84 -17.01
N TYR A 32 -0.02 -6.46 -15.92
CA TYR A 32 0.35 -7.83 -15.56
C TYR A 32 -0.87 -8.61 -15.09
N ILE A 33 -0.84 -9.93 -15.31
CA ILE A 33 -1.86 -10.86 -14.84
C ILE A 33 -1.16 -12.04 -14.16
N VAL A 34 -1.65 -12.46 -13.00
CA VAL A 34 -1.24 -13.72 -12.37
C VAL A 34 -2.33 -14.76 -12.66
N THR A 35 -2.00 -15.74 -13.50
CA THR A 35 -2.90 -16.85 -13.84
C THR A 35 -2.74 -18.02 -12.87
N ILE A 36 -3.83 -18.66 -12.47
CA ILE A 36 -3.86 -19.49 -11.25
C ILE A 36 -4.13 -20.96 -11.57
N GLY A 37 -3.15 -21.83 -11.28
CA GLY A 37 -3.33 -23.27 -11.26
C GLY A 37 -4.06 -23.76 -10.01
N THR A 38 -5.06 -24.63 -10.20
CA THR A 38 -5.87 -25.24 -9.11
C THR A 38 -5.72 -26.76 -9.03
N THR A 39 -5.03 -27.36 -10.00
CA THR A 39 -4.68 -28.78 -10.13
C THR A 39 -3.29 -28.90 -10.76
N LEU A 40 -2.73 -30.12 -10.85
CA LEU A 40 -1.48 -30.34 -11.58
C LEU A 40 -1.60 -29.96 -13.07
N GLU A 41 -2.73 -30.29 -13.69
CA GLU A 41 -2.97 -30.00 -15.11
C GLU A 41 -3.14 -28.51 -15.36
N SER A 42 -4.00 -27.84 -14.60
CA SER A 42 -4.18 -26.39 -14.73
C SER A 42 -2.92 -25.61 -14.32
N SER A 43 -2.14 -26.09 -13.36
CA SER A 43 -0.83 -25.51 -13.02
C SER A 43 0.15 -25.59 -14.19
N ARG A 44 0.19 -26.72 -14.91
CA ARG A 44 0.99 -26.83 -16.14
C ARG A 44 0.52 -25.82 -17.19
N ASP A 45 -0.78 -25.73 -17.40
CA ASP A 45 -1.36 -24.87 -18.43
C ASP A 45 -1.18 -23.38 -18.09
N ALA A 46 -1.26 -23.02 -16.81
CA ALA A 46 -0.91 -21.70 -16.27
C ALA A 46 0.56 -21.34 -16.56
N VAL A 47 1.49 -22.26 -16.32
CA VAL A 47 2.91 -22.07 -16.64
C VAL A 47 3.13 -21.90 -18.15
N MET A 48 2.42 -22.67 -18.99
CA MET A 48 2.48 -22.53 -20.45
C MET A 48 1.96 -21.16 -20.92
N LEU A 49 0.90 -20.63 -20.31
CA LEU A 49 0.42 -19.28 -20.61
C LEU A 49 1.42 -18.21 -20.18
N ALA A 50 2.04 -18.37 -19.01
CA ALA A 50 3.08 -17.46 -18.55
C ALA A 50 4.29 -17.47 -19.49
N ASP A 51 4.70 -18.63 -20.03
CA ASP A 51 5.79 -18.72 -21.00
C ASP A 51 5.43 -18.09 -22.36
N LYS A 52 4.18 -18.23 -22.82
CA LYS A 52 3.69 -17.62 -24.07
C LYS A 52 3.63 -16.09 -24.03
N TYR A 53 3.34 -15.49 -22.87
CA TYR A 53 3.07 -14.05 -22.74
C TYR A 53 3.94 -13.38 -21.70
N ASP A 54 4.82 -12.47 -22.09
CA ASP A 54 5.79 -11.79 -21.21
C ASP A 54 5.18 -11.15 -19.96
N PHE A 55 3.94 -10.64 -20.05
CA PHE A 55 3.25 -9.96 -18.96
C PHE A 55 2.30 -10.85 -18.13
N ILE A 56 2.26 -12.17 -18.39
CA ILE A 56 1.51 -13.13 -17.59
C ILE A 56 2.47 -13.91 -16.71
N TYR A 57 2.16 -14.01 -15.42
CA TYR A 57 2.85 -14.85 -14.44
C TYR A 57 1.92 -15.96 -13.99
N ALA A 58 2.46 -17.00 -13.38
CA ALA A 58 1.70 -18.16 -12.93
C ALA A 58 1.79 -18.32 -11.40
N ALA A 59 0.70 -18.75 -10.79
CA ALA A 59 0.71 -19.42 -9.49
C ALA A 59 0.38 -20.90 -9.70
N ILE A 60 0.98 -21.76 -8.89
CA ILE A 60 0.77 -23.21 -8.96
C ILE A 60 0.30 -23.74 -7.61
N GLY A 61 -0.65 -24.66 -7.60
CA GLY A 61 -1.25 -25.14 -6.37
C GLY A 61 -2.27 -26.23 -6.61
N ILE A 62 -2.89 -26.68 -5.52
CA ILE A 62 -4.02 -27.61 -5.56
C ILE A 62 -5.12 -27.07 -4.68
N HIS A 63 -6.24 -26.73 -5.31
CA HIS A 63 -7.40 -26.12 -4.68
C HIS A 63 -8.03 -27.06 -3.63
N PRO A 64 -8.62 -26.57 -2.53
CA PRO A 64 -9.28 -27.40 -1.50
C PRO A 64 -10.28 -28.43 -2.04
N HIS A 65 -10.93 -28.16 -3.17
CA HIS A 65 -11.84 -29.13 -3.80
C HIS A 65 -11.16 -30.41 -4.30
N GLU A 66 -9.90 -30.31 -4.71
CA GLU A 66 -9.18 -31.34 -5.47
C GLU A 66 -8.25 -32.17 -4.57
N VAL A 67 -8.20 -31.85 -3.27
CA VAL A 67 -7.16 -32.39 -2.37
C VAL A 67 -7.31 -33.88 -2.05
N LYS A 68 -8.53 -34.44 -2.15
CA LYS A 68 -8.80 -35.87 -1.96
C LYS A 68 -8.10 -36.74 -2.99
N ASP A 69 -7.84 -36.19 -4.18
CA ASP A 69 -7.26 -36.88 -5.33
C ASP A 69 -5.74 -36.63 -5.45
N ILE A 70 -5.13 -35.98 -4.44
CA ILE A 70 -3.68 -35.77 -4.38
C ILE A 70 -2.97 -37.10 -4.13
N LEU A 71 -2.39 -37.65 -5.18
CA LEU A 71 -1.49 -38.80 -5.13
C LEU A 71 -0.02 -38.39 -5.30
N HIS A 72 0.89 -39.19 -4.76
CA HIS A 72 2.30 -39.06 -5.11
C HIS A 72 2.47 -39.41 -6.61
N PRO A 73 3.22 -38.63 -7.42
CA PRO A 73 4.20 -37.60 -7.04
C PRO A 73 3.77 -36.14 -7.23
N ALA A 74 2.53 -35.75 -6.87
CA ALA A 74 2.01 -34.39 -7.10
C ALA A 74 2.93 -33.25 -6.62
N TYR A 75 3.46 -33.32 -5.40
CA TYR A 75 4.33 -32.27 -4.88
C TYR A 75 5.67 -32.17 -5.62
N ASP A 76 6.23 -33.28 -6.11
CA ASP A 76 7.48 -33.24 -6.88
C ASP A 76 7.28 -32.56 -8.24
N ILE A 77 6.11 -32.76 -8.86
CA ILE A 77 5.71 -32.08 -10.10
C ILE A 77 5.56 -30.57 -9.85
N LEU A 78 4.87 -30.17 -8.77
CA LEU A 78 4.74 -28.76 -8.43
C LEU A 78 6.10 -28.11 -8.11
N ARG A 79 6.99 -28.79 -7.40
CA ARG A 79 8.37 -28.31 -7.19
C ARG A 79 9.12 -28.11 -8.51
N HIS A 80 8.90 -29.00 -9.49
CA HIS A 80 9.49 -28.81 -10.82
C HIS A 80 8.94 -27.57 -11.52
N PHE A 81 7.62 -27.35 -11.49
CA PHE A 81 7.01 -26.13 -12.04
C PHE A 81 7.50 -24.87 -11.33
N ALA A 82 7.67 -24.90 -10.01
CA ALA A 82 8.16 -23.79 -9.21
C ALA A 82 9.56 -23.28 -9.62
N GLN A 83 10.36 -24.11 -10.32
CA GLN A 83 11.67 -23.69 -10.85
C GLN A 83 11.54 -22.72 -12.04
N HIS A 84 10.36 -22.60 -12.64
CA HIS A 84 10.14 -21.70 -13.76
C HIS A 84 10.13 -20.25 -13.29
N LYS A 85 10.94 -19.37 -13.92
CA LYS A 85 11.14 -17.97 -13.53
C LYS A 85 9.87 -17.09 -13.47
N LYS A 86 8.76 -17.56 -14.04
CA LYS A 86 7.46 -16.86 -14.06
C LYS A 86 6.42 -17.50 -13.15
N VAL A 87 6.79 -18.53 -12.39
CA VAL A 87 6.00 -18.99 -11.25
C VAL A 87 6.37 -18.13 -10.05
N VAL A 88 5.38 -17.39 -9.55
CA VAL A 88 5.61 -16.29 -8.59
C VAL A 88 4.89 -16.49 -7.26
N ALA A 89 4.06 -17.52 -7.16
CA ALA A 89 3.36 -17.87 -5.95
C ALA A 89 2.96 -19.35 -5.92
N TYR A 90 2.74 -19.86 -4.72
CA TYR A 90 2.15 -21.17 -4.48
C TYR A 90 0.68 -21.00 -4.10
N GLY A 91 -0.21 -21.36 -4.99
CA GLY A 91 -1.65 -21.24 -4.86
C GLY A 91 -2.36 -21.48 -6.19
N GLU A 92 -3.65 -21.76 -6.19
CA GLU A 92 -4.57 -21.54 -5.07
C GLU A 92 -4.61 -22.73 -4.09
N ILE A 93 -4.46 -22.44 -2.79
CA ILE A 93 -4.50 -23.43 -1.70
C ILE A 93 -5.37 -22.90 -0.56
N GLY A 94 -5.93 -23.75 0.30
CA GLY A 94 -6.69 -23.28 1.45
C GLY A 94 -7.82 -24.20 1.84
N LEU A 95 -8.96 -23.62 2.24
CA LEU A 95 -10.14 -24.33 2.75
C LEU A 95 -11.44 -23.81 2.12
N ASP A 96 -12.29 -24.73 1.66
CA ASP A 96 -13.66 -24.45 1.20
C ASP A 96 -14.64 -25.40 1.92
N TYR A 97 -15.47 -24.83 2.80
CA TYR A 97 -16.52 -25.55 3.54
C TYR A 97 -17.92 -25.33 2.96
N HIS A 98 -18.01 -24.62 1.84
CA HIS A 98 -19.27 -24.34 1.17
C HIS A 98 -19.71 -25.49 0.28
N TYR A 99 -18.80 -25.99 -0.57
CA TYR A 99 -19.11 -27.09 -1.50
C TYR A 99 -18.65 -28.47 -0.99
N GLU A 100 -17.70 -28.51 -0.05
CA GLU A 100 -17.21 -29.73 0.61
C GLU A 100 -16.83 -30.88 -0.35
N HIS A 101 -16.29 -30.56 -1.53
CA HIS A 101 -15.89 -31.57 -2.53
C HIS A 101 -14.79 -32.53 -2.06
N SER A 102 -14.03 -32.13 -1.03
CA SER A 102 -13.07 -32.96 -0.32
C SER A 102 -13.32 -32.89 1.20
N PRO A 103 -13.08 -33.98 1.96
CA PRO A 103 -13.28 -33.98 3.41
C PRO A 103 -12.47 -32.89 4.11
N ARG A 104 -13.08 -32.17 5.07
CA ARG A 104 -12.39 -31.08 5.80
C ARG A 104 -11.06 -31.49 6.41
N ALA A 105 -10.98 -32.72 6.94
CA ALA A 105 -9.73 -33.26 7.50
C ALA A 105 -8.61 -33.38 6.45
N ASP A 106 -8.96 -33.71 5.20
CA ASP A 106 -8.01 -33.77 4.10
C ASP A 106 -7.61 -32.37 3.64
N GLN A 107 -8.57 -31.45 3.50
CA GLN A 107 -8.28 -30.04 3.22
C GLN A 107 -7.32 -29.44 4.24
N LYS A 108 -7.60 -29.58 5.54
CA LYS A 108 -6.74 -29.10 6.63
C LYS A 108 -5.34 -29.70 6.60
N ARG A 109 -5.22 -31.01 6.34
CA ARG A 109 -3.92 -31.69 6.29
C ARG A 109 -3.12 -31.22 5.08
N LYS A 110 -3.75 -31.17 3.91
CA LYS A 110 -3.10 -30.81 2.65
C LYS A 110 -2.77 -29.33 2.56
N PHE A 111 -3.59 -28.46 3.13
CA PHE A 111 -3.27 -27.05 3.25
C PHE A 111 -1.98 -26.84 4.06
N ARG A 112 -1.85 -27.49 5.23
CA ARG A 112 -0.60 -27.47 6.01
C ARG A 112 0.60 -27.99 5.22
N ASP A 113 0.45 -29.12 4.52
CA ASP A 113 1.52 -29.66 3.69
C ASP A 113 1.97 -28.66 2.61
N MET A 114 1.02 -28.05 1.90
CA MET A 114 1.33 -27.09 0.83
C MET A 114 1.93 -25.78 1.34
N LEU A 115 1.52 -25.29 2.52
CA LEU A 115 2.19 -24.17 3.18
C LEU A 115 3.66 -24.51 3.48
N ARG A 116 3.94 -25.71 3.97
CA ARG A 116 5.32 -26.15 4.22
C ARG A 116 6.12 -26.30 2.93
N GLU A 117 5.50 -26.73 1.84
CA GLU A 117 6.14 -26.78 0.52
C GLU A 117 6.45 -25.38 -0.03
N ALA A 118 5.49 -24.46 0.02
CA ALA A 118 5.70 -23.07 -0.39
C ALA A 118 6.84 -22.40 0.39
N ARG A 119 6.93 -22.67 1.71
CA ARG A 119 8.05 -22.20 2.55
C ARG A 119 9.41 -22.72 2.09
N LYS A 120 9.52 -24.01 1.73
CA LYS A 120 10.78 -24.57 1.21
C LYS A 120 11.18 -23.98 -0.13
N LEU A 121 10.20 -23.52 -0.91
CA LEU A 121 10.40 -22.91 -2.21
C LEU A 121 10.58 -21.38 -2.13
N GLU A 122 10.46 -20.79 -0.94
CA GLU A 122 10.52 -19.34 -0.72
C GLU A 122 9.51 -18.57 -1.59
N LEU A 123 8.35 -19.17 -1.86
CA LEU A 123 7.26 -18.54 -2.62
C LEU A 123 6.19 -17.97 -1.68
N PRO A 124 5.65 -16.77 -1.97
CA PRO A 124 4.43 -16.31 -1.30
C PRO A 124 3.26 -17.24 -1.65
N VAL A 125 2.22 -17.24 -0.82
CA VAL A 125 1.02 -18.08 -1.04
C VAL A 125 -0.19 -17.27 -1.45
N ILE A 126 -1.04 -17.90 -2.28
CA ILE A 126 -2.39 -17.40 -2.61
C ILE A 126 -3.39 -18.33 -1.91
N VAL A 127 -4.09 -17.78 -0.90
CA VAL A 127 -4.95 -18.53 0.01
C VAL A 127 -6.41 -18.33 -0.34
N HIS A 128 -7.10 -19.43 -0.62
CA HIS A 128 -8.54 -19.55 -0.70
C HIS A 128 -9.15 -19.80 0.67
N ASP A 129 -10.20 -19.07 0.99
CA ASP A 129 -10.94 -19.26 2.21
C ASP A 129 -12.42 -18.99 1.96
N ARG A 130 -13.24 -20.02 2.19
CA ARG A 130 -14.68 -19.93 2.02
C ARG A 130 -15.42 -20.69 3.10
N ASP A 131 -16.19 -19.95 3.90
CA ASP A 131 -16.93 -20.45 5.08
C ASP A 131 -16.03 -21.22 6.09
N ALA A 132 -14.71 -20.93 6.10
CA ALA A 132 -13.69 -21.67 6.86
C ALA A 132 -12.74 -20.77 7.69
N HIS A 133 -13.12 -19.51 7.91
CA HIS A 133 -12.28 -18.42 8.44
C HIS A 133 -11.40 -18.80 9.65
N GLU A 134 -12.00 -19.38 10.70
CA GLU A 134 -11.26 -19.71 11.93
C GLU A 134 -10.21 -20.81 11.73
N ASP A 135 -10.53 -21.84 10.94
CA ASP A 135 -9.59 -22.91 10.64
C ASP A 135 -8.44 -22.41 9.75
N THR A 136 -8.75 -21.52 8.79
CA THR A 136 -7.75 -20.87 7.95
C THR A 136 -6.80 -20.03 8.82
N LEU A 137 -7.33 -19.17 9.69
CA LEU A 137 -6.53 -18.35 10.60
C LEU A 137 -5.65 -19.19 11.53
N GLN A 138 -6.21 -20.27 12.09
CA GLN A 138 -5.47 -21.19 12.94
C GLN A 138 -4.29 -21.80 12.16
N ILE A 139 -4.54 -22.38 10.99
CA ILE A 139 -3.50 -23.03 10.18
C ILE A 139 -2.42 -22.05 9.76
N LEU A 140 -2.79 -20.85 9.30
CA LEU A 140 -1.82 -19.82 8.92
C LEU A 140 -0.94 -19.41 10.10
N SER A 141 -1.52 -19.26 11.29
CA SER A 141 -0.75 -18.93 12.51
C SER A 141 0.20 -20.04 12.95
N GLU A 142 -0.14 -21.31 12.68
CA GLU A 142 0.67 -22.48 13.05
C GLU A 142 1.83 -22.71 12.07
N GLU A 143 1.60 -22.52 10.78
CA GLU A 143 2.49 -23.03 9.72
C GLU A 143 3.20 -21.95 8.90
N TRP A 144 2.65 -20.73 8.82
CA TRP A 144 3.14 -19.72 7.89
C TRP A 144 4.22 -18.81 8.46
N SER A 145 5.06 -18.26 7.59
CA SER A 145 6.06 -17.26 7.92
C SER A 145 5.64 -15.90 7.35
N PRO A 146 5.43 -14.87 8.20
CA PRO A 146 5.07 -13.53 7.73
C PRO A 146 6.07 -12.92 6.74
N GLU A 147 7.34 -13.32 6.79
CA GLU A 147 8.42 -12.78 5.94
C GLU A 147 8.29 -13.17 4.47
N LEU A 148 7.65 -14.31 4.17
CA LEU A 148 7.40 -14.75 2.80
C LEU A 148 6.19 -14.06 2.17
N GLY A 149 5.37 -13.38 2.98
CA GLY A 149 4.14 -12.74 2.55
C GLY A 149 3.08 -13.72 2.03
N GLY A 150 1.96 -13.18 1.60
CA GLY A 150 0.90 -13.94 0.97
C GLY A 150 -0.30 -13.06 0.66
N VAL A 151 -1.32 -13.64 0.05
CA VAL A 151 -2.59 -12.96 -0.19
C VAL A 151 -3.75 -13.89 0.16
N LEU A 152 -4.73 -13.36 0.90
CA LEU A 152 -6.06 -13.94 0.93
C LEU A 152 -6.79 -13.43 -0.30
N HIS A 153 -6.94 -14.29 -1.30
CA HIS A 153 -7.62 -13.93 -2.54
C HIS A 153 -9.13 -13.82 -2.28
N CYS A 154 -9.82 -13.02 -3.09
CA CYS A 154 -11.26 -12.75 -3.00
C CYS A 154 -11.76 -12.59 -1.55
N PHE A 155 -11.08 -11.74 -0.76
CA PHE A 155 -11.28 -11.68 0.70
C PHE A 155 -12.76 -11.47 1.06
N SER A 156 -13.30 -12.37 1.90
CA SER A 156 -14.71 -12.37 2.32
C SER A 156 -14.92 -12.36 3.83
N GLY A 157 -13.85 -12.21 4.63
CA GLY A 157 -13.91 -12.13 6.07
C GLY A 157 -14.34 -10.76 6.60
N ASP A 158 -14.34 -10.61 7.92
CA ASP A 158 -14.63 -9.35 8.60
C ASP A 158 -13.36 -8.52 8.92
N ILE A 159 -13.56 -7.37 9.55
CA ILE A 159 -12.44 -6.48 9.92
C ILE A 159 -11.49 -7.10 10.94
N ALA A 160 -11.97 -8.01 11.80
CA ALA A 160 -11.14 -8.66 12.81
C ALA A 160 -10.21 -9.68 12.14
N MET A 161 -10.73 -10.49 11.22
CA MET A 161 -9.94 -11.39 10.39
C MET A 161 -8.93 -10.61 9.55
N ALA A 162 -9.37 -9.53 8.88
CA ALA A 162 -8.51 -8.69 8.04
C ALA A 162 -7.27 -8.19 8.80
N LYS A 163 -7.44 -7.69 10.02
CA LYS A 163 -6.32 -7.24 10.87
C LYS A 163 -5.39 -8.39 11.24
N ARG A 164 -5.95 -9.54 11.66
CA ARG A 164 -5.15 -10.72 12.04
C ARG A 164 -4.29 -11.24 10.89
N VAL A 165 -4.81 -11.31 9.67
CA VAL A 165 -4.01 -11.80 8.53
C VAL A 165 -2.95 -10.80 8.08
N ILE A 166 -3.22 -9.49 8.19
CA ILE A 166 -2.20 -8.46 7.93
C ILE A 166 -1.04 -8.57 8.92
N GLU A 167 -1.32 -8.82 10.20
CA GLU A 167 -0.29 -9.09 11.21
C GLU A 167 0.52 -10.36 10.89
N MET A 168 -0.09 -11.33 10.20
CA MET A 168 0.58 -12.54 9.68
C MET A 168 1.29 -12.33 8.35
N GLY A 169 1.40 -11.10 7.83
CA GLY A 169 2.12 -10.77 6.60
C GLY A 169 1.30 -10.89 5.31
N PHE A 170 -0.03 -11.03 5.40
CA PHE A 170 -0.89 -11.17 4.23
C PHE A 170 -1.45 -9.84 3.72
N SER A 171 -1.57 -9.74 2.40
CA SER A 171 -2.44 -8.77 1.73
C SER A 171 -3.85 -9.32 1.55
N LEU A 172 -4.81 -8.43 1.35
CA LEU A 172 -6.20 -8.78 1.02
C LEU A 172 -6.46 -8.44 -0.44
N SER A 173 -6.81 -9.43 -1.25
CA SER A 173 -7.23 -9.14 -2.62
C SER A 173 -8.72 -8.90 -2.70
N ILE A 174 -9.10 -7.79 -3.34
CA ILE A 174 -10.49 -7.38 -3.50
C ILE A 174 -10.92 -7.69 -4.93
N ALA A 175 -11.97 -8.50 -5.06
CA ALA A 175 -12.55 -8.90 -6.34
C ALA A 175 -13.81 -8.08 -6.70
N GLY A 176 -14.42 -8.40 -7.84
CA GLY A 176 -15.65 -7.79 -8.34
C GLY A 176 -16.82 -7.64 -7.34
N PRO A 177 -17.04 -8.53 -6.34
CA PRO A 177 -18.12 -8.40 -5.37
C PRO A 177 -18.16 -7.08 -4.59
N VAL A 178 -17.03 -6.37 -4.43
CA VAL A 178 -17.00 -5.04 -3.77
C VAL A 178 -17.95 -4.03 -4.45
N THR A 179 -18.21 -4.23 -5.74
CA THR A 179 -19.12 -3.41 -6.54
C THR A 179 -20.60 -3.75 -6.35
N PHE A 180 -20.94 -4.88 -5.71
CA PHE A 180 -22.31 -5.35 -5.58
C PHE A 180 -23.07 -4.57 -4.51
N PRO A 181 -24.31 -4.11 -4.76
CA PRO A 181 -25.07 -3.32 -3.78
C PRO A 181 -25.18 -3.95 -2.39
N LYS A 182 -25.24 -5.27 -2.28
CA LYS A 182 -25.38 -6.01 -1.00
C LYS A 182 -24.07 -6.27 -0.24
N ALA A 183 -22.90 -6.00 -0.83
CA ALA A 183 -21.60 -6.30 -0.22
C ALA A 183 -21.16 -5.20 0.76
N GLU A 184 -22.01 -4.84 1.73
CA GLU A 184 -21.72 -3.76 2.69
C GLU A 184 -20.54 -4.10 3.60
N ALA A 185 -20.53 -5.29 4.20
CA ALA A 185 -19.43 -5.74 5.07
C ALA A 185 -18.06 -5.69 4.38
N LEU A 186 -17.96 -6.13 3.12
CA LEU A 186 -16.72 -6.04 2.35
C LEU A 186 -16.30 -4.58 2.13
N ARG A 187 -17.24 -3.69 1.83
CA ARG A 187 -16.93 -2.26 1.68
C ARG A 187 -16.47 -1.61 2.98
N GLU A 188 -17.01 -2.02 4.12
CA GLU A 188 -16.56 -1.56 5.43
C GLU A 188 -15.12 -2.00 5.72
N VAL A 189 -14.76 -3.24 5.39
CA VAL A 189 -13.36 -3.72 5.48
C VAL A 189 -12.46 -2.88 4.58
N VAL A 190 -12.83 -2.73 3.30
CA VAL A 190 -12.06 -1.92 2.34
C VAL A 190 -11.94 -0.49 2.82
N GLN A 191 -12.95 0.10 3.47
CA GLN A 191 -12.87 1.46 4.01
C GLN A 191 -11.83 1.56 5.14
N GLN A 192 -11.80 0.59 6.05
CA GLN A 192 -10.98 0.64 7.27
C GLN A 192 -9.52 0.16 7.08
N ILE A 193 -9.26 -0.79 6.18
CA ILE A 193 -7.92 -1.38 6.01
C ILE A 193 -7.02 -0.48 5.15
N PRO A 194 -5.81 -0.07 5.59
CA PRO A 194 -4.90 0.72 4.77
C PRO A 194 -4.68 0.14 3.37
N ILE A 195 -4.68 1.00 2.35
CA ILE A 195 -4.64 0.55 0.94
C ILE A 195 -3.32 -0.17 0.59
N GLU A 196 -2.27 0.03 1.36
CA GLU A 196 -1.00 -0.69 1.29
C GLU A 196 -1.12 -2.19 1.56
N HIS A 197 -2.22 -2.63 2.18
CA HIS A 197 -2.51 -4.04 2.40
C HIS A 197 -3.53 -4.61 1.40
N LEU A 198 -3.96 -3.81 0.41
CA LEU A 198 -4.95 -4.23 -0.57
C LEU A 198 -4.31 -4.54 -1.93
N LEU A 199 -4.80 -5.62 -2.54
CA LEU A 199 -4.63 -5.96 -3.95
C LEU A 199 -6.01 -5.90 -4.64
N ILE A 200 -6.02 -6.02 -5.96
CA ILE A 200 -7.25 -6.10 -6.76
C ILE A 200 -7.16 -7.26 -7.73
N GLU A 201 -8.28 -7.92 -7.94
CA GLU A 201 -8.37 -9.05 -8.85
C GLU A 201 -9.73 -9.14 -9.55
N THR A 202 -9.82 -10.05 -10.51
CA THR A 202 -11.09 -10.43 -11.13
C THR A 202 -11.66 -11.74 -10.61
N ASP A 203 -10.82 -12.73 -10.32
CA ASP A 203 -11.24 -14.12 -10.19
C ASP A 203 -11.93 -14.64 -11.47
N SER A 204 -11.54 -14.10 -12.64
CA SER A 204 -12.16 -14.46 -13.92
C SER A 204 -11.93 -15.93 -14.27
N PRO A 205 -12.95 -16.67 -14.76
CA PRO A 205 -14.20 -16.20 -15.38
C PRO A 205 -15.35 -15.91 -14.41
N TYR A 206 -15.15 -16.07 -13.09
CA TYR A 206 -16.18 -15.90 -12.07
C TYR A 206 -16.36 -14.45 -11.64
N LEU A 207 -17.40 -14.17 -10.85
CA LEU A 207 -17.57 -12.94 -10.06
C LEU A 207 -17.52 -11.60 -10.84
N SER A 208 -18.05 -11.56 -12.07
CA SER A 208 -18.14 -10.32 -12.86
C SER A 208 -18.66 -9.14 -12.04
N PRO A 209 -17.96 -7.98 -12.04
CA PRO A 209 -18.37 -6.82 -11.25
C PRO A 209 -19.73 -6.30 -11.70
N GLN A 210 -20.40 -5.52 -10.85
CA GLN A 210 -21.77 -5.05 -11.04
C GLN A 210 -22.05 -4.43 -12.43
N PRO A 211 -21.18 -3.59 -13.03
CA PRO A 211 -21.39 -3.06 -14.38
C PRO A 211 -21.39 -4.12 -15.49
N MET A 212 -20.76 -5.28 -15.25
CA MET A 212 -20.58 -6.38 -16.20
C MET A 212 -21.34 -7.64 -15.78
N ARG A 213 -22.27 -7.52 -14.83
CA ARG A 213 -23.02 -8.65 -14.28
C ARG A 213 -23.80 -9.39 -15.37
N GLY A 214 -23.78 -10.72 -15.32
CA GLY A 214 -24.41 -11.58 -16.32
C GLY A 214 -23.55 -11.88 -17.55
N LYS A 215 -22.36 -11.27 -17.67
CA LYS A 215 -21.32 -11.65 -18.63
C LYS A 215 -20.28 -12.55 -17.96
N ARG A 216 -19.57 -13.36 -18.73
CA ARG A 216 -18.33 -14.03 -18.26
C ARG A 216 -17.33 -12.95 -17.84
N ASN A 217 -16.68 -13.12 -16.70
CA ASN A 217 -15.68 -12.16 -16.25
C ASN A 217 -14.40 -12.28 -17.09
N GLU A 218 -13.59 -11.23 -17.10
CA GLU A 218 -12.29 -11.21 -17.75
C GLU A 218 -11.36 -10.17 -17.10
N PRO A 219 -10.02 -10.30 -17.23
CA PRO A 219 -9.08 -9.43 -16.53
C PRO A 219 -9.26 -7.93 -16.78
N ALA A 220 -9.75 -7.55 -17.97
CA ALA A 220 -10.08 -6.15 -18.28
C ALA A 220 -11.05 -5.50 -17.28
N PHE A 221 -11.90 -6.30 -16.62
CA PHE A 221 -12.92 -5.81 -15.70
C PHE A 221 -12.36 -5.47 -14.31
N VAL A 222 -11.09 -5.78 -14.01
CA VAL A 222 -10.41 -5.37 -12.75
C VAL A 222 -10.45 -3.84 -12.57
N ARG A 223 -10.54 -3.10 -13.68
CA ARG A 223 -10.74 -1.65 -13.68
C ARG A 223 -11.96 -1.24 -12.83
N HIS A 224 -13.07 -1.96 -12.93
CA HIS A 224 -14.28 -1.64 -12.19
C HIS A 224 -14.12 -1.87 -10.69
N THR A 225 -13.34 -2.89 -10.32
CA THR A 225 -12.94 -3.14 -8.92
C THR A 225 -12.09 -1.97 -8.40
N ALA A 226 -11.07 -1.54 -9.15
CA ALA A 226 -10.23 -0.40 -8.78
C ALA A 226 -11.04 0.90 -8.62
N GLU A 227 -11.98 1.18 -9.54
CA GLU A 227 -12.88 2.34 -9.46
C GLU A 227 -13.79 2.30 -8.22
N ALA A 228 -14.25 1.12 -7.81
CA ALA A 228 -15.04 0.96 -6.59
C ALA A 228 -14.20 1.18 -5.33
N VAL A 229 -13.01 0.59 -5.27
CA VAL A 229 -12.06 0.81 -4.17
C VAL A 229 -11.70 2.29 -4.05
N ALA A 230 -11.47 2.99 -5.17
CA ALA A 230 -11.17 4.41 -5.20
C ALA A 230 -12.29 5.26 -4.56
N ARG A 231 -13.55 4.98 -4.91
CA ARG A 231 -14.71 5.65 -4.30
C ARG A 231 -14.80 5.40 -2.80
N ILE A 232 -14.63 4.15 -2.35
CA ILE A 232 -14.72 3.78 -0.93
C ILE A 232 -13.60 4.45 -0.12
N LYS A 233 -12.39 4.53 -0.69
CA LYS A 233 -11.20 5.11 -0.05
C LYS A 233 -11.11 6.63 -0.13
N GLY A 234 -11.93 7.29 -0.95
CA GLY A 234 -11.75 8.71 -1.25
C GLY A 234 -10.41 9.01 -1.93
N LEU A 235 -9.94 8.09 -2.77
CA LEU A 235 -8.70 8.21 -3.55
C LEU A 235 -9.02 8.38 -5.04
N SER A 236 -8.04 8.86 -5.80
CA SER A 236 -8.15 8.83 -7.25
C SER A 236 -8.02 7.40 -7.78
N PHE A 237 -8.54 7.14 -8.98
CA PHE A 237 -8.31 5.86 -9.66
C PHE A 237 -6.82 5.57 -9.83
N ASP A 238 -6.04 6.59 -10.21
CA ASP A 238 -4.60 6.46 -10.43
C ASP A 238 -3.84 6.15 -9.14
N ASP A 239 -4.26 6.70 -8.00
CA ASP A 239 -3.71 6.34 -6.68
C ASP A 239 -3.96 4.86 -6.37
N VAL A 240 -5.20 4.38 -6.53
CA VAL A 240 -5.52 2.96 -6.28
C VAL A 240 -4.71 2.07 -7.20
N ALA A 241 -4.75 2.35 -8.51
CA ALA A 241 -4.05 1.56 -9.52
C ALA A 241 -2.54 1.48 -9.24
N ARG A 242 -1.91 2.60 -8.89
CA ARG A 242 -0.47 2.67 -8.56
C ARG A 242 -0.15 1.96 -7.25
N ILE A 243 -0.93 2.14 -6.19
CA ILE A 243 -0.67 1.51 -4.88
C ILE A 243 -0.87 0.00 -4.96
N THR A 244 -1.99 -0.48 -5.48
CA THR A 244 -2.29 -1.92 -5.53
C THR A 244 -1.34 -2.64 -6.50
N SER A 245 -0.98 -2.02 -7.62
CA SER A 245 0.05 -2.58 -8.52
C SER A 245 1.42 -2.63 -7.84
N PHE A 246 1.80 -1.59 -7.09
CA PHE A 246 3.05 -1.61 -6.31
C PHE A 246 3.06 -2.75 -5.28
N ASN A 247 1.95 -2.92 -4.53
CA ASN A 247 1.81 -3.99 -3.55
C ASN A 247 1.94 -5.37 -4.21
N ALA A 248 1.29 -5.58 -5.37
CA ALA A 248 1.38 -6.83 -6.13
C ALA A 248 2.80 -7.10 -6.65
N MET A 249 3.48 -6.08 -7.19
CA MET A 249 4.87 -6.20 -7.64
C MET A 249 5.82 -6.55 -6.47
N GLN A 250 5.59 -5.98 -5.28
CA GLN A 250 6.35 -6.32 -4.08
C GLN A 250 6.09 -7.75 -3.62
N LEU A 251 4.83 -8.16 -3.54
CA LEU A 251 4.46 -9.50 -3.08
C LEU A 251 5.00 -10.59 -4.00
N PHE A 252 4.79 -10.45 -5.32
CA PHE A 252 5.11 -11.49 -6.29
C PHE A 252 6.51 -11.35 -6.91
N GLY A 253 7.24 -10.28 -6.60
CA GLY A 253 8.55 -10.01 -7.20
C GLY A 253 8.49 -9.82 -8.73
N ILE A 254 7.39 -9.24 -9.23
CA ILE A 254 7.13 -9.06 -10.67
C ILE A 254 7.27 -7.62 -11.13
N GLY A 255 7.41 -7.45 -12.45
CA GLY A 255 7.51 -6.13 -13.07
C GLY A 255 8.81 -5.38 -12.74
N ALA A 256 8.81 -4.08 -13.02
CA ALA A 256 9.95 -3.20 -12.76
C ALA A 256 9.59 -2.14 -11.70
N MET A 257 10.19 -2.26 -10.52
CA MET A 257 10.01 -1.28 -9.45
C MET A 257 10.62 0.08 -9.84
N PRO A 258 10.00 1.22 -9.45
CA PRO A 258 10.58 2.54 -9.70
C PRO A 258 11.99 2.68 -9.08
N ALA A 259 13.02 2.70 -9.92
CA ALA A 259 14.41 2.70 -9.47
C ALA A 259 14.92 4.08 -9.00
N LYS A 260 14.29 5.16 -9.46
CA LYS A 260 14.72 6.53 -9.13
C LYS A 260 13.75 7.18 -8.14
N GLY A 261 14.31 7.82 -7.13
CA GLY A 261 13.56 8.69 -6.23
C GLY A 261 12.89 9.83 -6.97
N GLN A 262 11.64 10.09 -6.62
CA GLN A 262 10.84 11.17 -7.15
C GLN A 262 11.01 12.42 -6.29
N ILE A 263 11.23 13.55 -6.97
CA ILE A 263 11.34 14.88 -6.33
C ILE A 263 9.97 15.55 -6.21
N THR A 264 9.02 15.17 -7.07
CA THR A 264 7.61 15.56 -6.97
C THR A 264 6.72 14.32 -7.13
N TYR A 265 5.67 14.20 -6.32
CA TYR A 265 4.77 13.06 -6.38
C TYR A 265 3.34 13.47 -5.96
N PRO A 266 2.30 13.12 -6.74
CA PRO A 266 0.93 13.41 -6.38
C PRO A 266 0.39 12.38 -5.39
N ILE A 267 -0.35 12.84 -4.39
CA ILE A 267 -1.20 11.98 -3.57
C ILE A 267 -2.55 12.67 -3.46
N ARG A 268 -3.62 11.99 -3.88
CA ARG A 268 -4.96 12.57 -4.00
C ARG A 268 -4.91 13.82 -4.88
N ASN A 269 -5.28 14.98 -4.34
CA ASN A 269 -5.33 16.25 -5.07
C ASN A 269 -4.17 17.18 -4.74
N SER A 270 -3.16 16.73 -3.97
CA SER A 270 -2.00 17.54 -3.58
C SER A 270 -0.73 17.08 -4.28
N LEU A 271 0.18 18.01 -4.57
CA LEU A 271 1.50 17.69 -5.10
C LEU A 271 2.53 17.79 -3.97
N TYR A 272 3.24 16.71 -3.69
CA TYR A 272 4.25 16.65 -2.65
C TYR A 272 5.65 16.87 -3.25
N LEU A 273 6.50 17.59 -2.51
CA LEU A 273 7.88 17.92 -2.88
C LEU A 273 8.86 17.27 -1.91
N ASN A 274 9.62 16.31 -2.43
CA ASN A 274 10.69 15.65 -1.71
C ASN A 274 12.03 16.32 -2.04
N ILE A 275 12.55 17.12 -1.11
CA ILE A 275 13.69 18.00 -1.38
C ILE A 275 14.98 17.61 -0.64
N THR A 276 14.92 16.65 0.28
CA THR A 276 16.10 16.17 1.01
C THR A 276 15.85 14.82 1.68
N ASN A 277 16.89 13.99 1.76
CA ASN A 277 16.89 12.77 2.58
C ASN A 277 17.34 13.04 4.03
N ARG A 278 17.84 14.26 4.33
CA ARG A 278 18.43 14.61 5.63
C ARG A 278 17.34 15.07 6.60
N CYS A 279 17.51 14.77 7.87
CA CYS A 279 16.58 15.19 8.91
C CYS A 279 17.30 15.42 10.24
N SER A 280 16.82 16.37 11.02
CA SER A 280 17.33 16.71 12.36
C SER A 280 16.76 15.84 13.49
N ALA A 281 16.04 14.78 13.15
CA ALA A 281 15.38 13.86 14.07
C ALA A 281 15.50 12.43 13.52
N ALA A 282 15.77 11.44 14.36
CA ALA A 282 15.87 10.02 14.02
C ALA A 282 14.69 9.23 14.61
N CYS A 283 13.46 9.63 14.26
CA CYS A 283 12.26 9.08 14.90
C CYS A 283 12.18 7.55 14.77
N THR A 284 11.79 6.86 15.84
CA THR A 284 11.69 5.39 15.91
C THR A 284 10.66 4.81 14.94
N PHE A 285 9.74 5.64 14.46
CA PHE A 285 8.67 5.31 13.51
C PHE A 285 8.91 5.87 12.11
N CYS A 286 10.10 6.41 11.81
CA CYS A 286 10.34 7.06 10.53
C CYS A 286 10.48 6.02 9.40
N VAL A 287 9.54 6.06 8.44
CA VAL A 287 9.48 5.15 7.28
C VAL A 287 10.79 5.08 6.48
N ARG A 288 11.60 6.15 6.49
CA ARG A 288 12.89 6.22 5.76
C ARG A 288 13.91 5.16 6.18
N TYR A 289 13.70 4.47 7.31
CA TYR A 289 14.59 3.41 7.77
C TYR A 289 14.09 2.01 7.39
N HIS A 290 12.89 1.91 6.83
CA HIS A 290 12.21 0.63 6.59
C HIS A 290 11.90 0.40 5.11
N THR A 291 11.69 1.47 4.34
CA THR A 291 11.41 1.37 2.91
C THR A 291 11.87 2.64 2.19
N ASP A 292 12.02 2.53 0.88
CA ASP A 292 12.22 3.65 -0.03
C ASP A 292 10.91 4.12 -0.69
N PHE A 293 9.78 3.49 -0.36
CA PHE A 293 8.49 3.77 -1.00
C PHE A 293 7.44 4.30 -0.01
N VAL A 294 6.63 5.25 -0.46
CA VAL A 294 5.43 5.73 0.25
C VAL A 294 4.30 5.80 -0.75
N LYS A 295 3.21 5.07 -0.49
CA LYS A 295 2.10 4.90 -1.43
C LYS A 295 2.67 4.62 -2.84
N GLY A 296 3.52 3.61 -3.04
CA GLY A 296 4.09 3.28 -4.37
C GLY A 296 5.00 4.33 -5.05
N HIS A 297 5.30 5.46 -4.41
CA HIS A 297 6.28 6.43 -4.89
C HIS A 297 7.64 6.18 -4.25
N ASN A 298 8.69 6.02 -5.04
CA ASN A 298 10.06 5.96 -4.50
C ASN A 298 10.47 7.35 -4.02
N LEU A 299 10.73 7.52 -2.73
CA LEU A 299 11.12 8.79 -2.12
C LEU A 299 12.61 8.86 -1.77
N ARG A 300 13.42 7.84 -2.08
CA ARG A 300 14.86 7.91 -1.84
C ARG A 300 15.54 8.72 -2.93
N LEU A 301 15.87 9.96 -2.63
CA LEU A 301 16.58 10.82 -3.58
C LEU A 301 18.01 10.31 -3.81
N ALA A 302 18.45 10.26 -5.07
CA ALA A 302 19.85 10.04 -5.39
C ALA A 302 20.72 11.25 -4.99
N GLU A 303 20.19 12.46 -5.18
CA GLU A 303 20.80 13.73 -4.82
C GLU A 303 19.73 14.77 -4.46
N GLU A 304 20.11 15.81 -3.72
CA GLU A 304 19.19 16.90 -3.37
C GLU A 304 18.85 17.75 -4.63
N PRO A 305 17.57 17.90 -5.01
CA PRO A 305 17.20 18.61 -6.23
C PRO A 305 17.49 20.10 -6.14
N LYS A 306 17.84 20.71 -7.27
CA LYS A 306 17.98 22.17 -7.39
C LYS A 306 16.61 22.85 -7.43
N THR A 307 16.56 24.12 -7.00
CA THR A 307 15.34 24.94 -6.97
C THR A 307 14.67 25.03 -8.34
N GLU A 308 15.45 25.22 -9.40
CA GLU A 308 14.93 25.36 -10.77
C GLU A 308 14.28 24.06 -11.26
N THR A 309 14.86 22.92 -10.89
CA THR A 309 14.29 21.60 -11.20
C THR A 309 12.94 21.41 -10.51
N LEU A 310 12.82 21.77 -9.23
CA LEU A 310 11.56 21.68 -8.49
C LEU A 310 10.47 22.55 -9.13
N ILE A 311 10.78 23.81 -9.46
CA ILE A 311 9.84 24.74 -10.10
C ILE A 311 9.36 24.17 -11.44
N LYS A 312 10.26 23.59 -12.23
CA LYS A 312 9.91 22.98 -13.52
C LYS A 312 8.98 21.78 -13.35
N GLU A 313 9.28 20.87 -12.43
CA GLU A 313 8.49 19.66 -12.18
C GLU A 313 7.10 19.95 -11.60
N ILE A 314 6.95 21.01 -10.80
CA ILE A 314 5.65 21.45 -10.28
C ILE A 314 4.64 21.73 -11.41
N GLY A 315 5.12 22.21 -12.56
CA GLY A 315 4.22 22.59 -13.66
C GLY A 315 3.27 23.69 -13.20
N ASP A 316 1.97 23.60 -13.51
CA ASP A 316 0.95 24.56 -13.04
C ASP A 316 0.43 24.18 -11.63
N PRO A 317 0.76 24.96 -10.58
CA PRO A 317 0.37 24.62 -9.22
C PRO A 317 -1.14 24.67 -8.98
N LYS A 318 -1.93 25.36 -9.83
CA LYS A 318 -3.39 25.44 -9.71
C LYS A 318 -4.11 24.13 -10.02
N ARG A 319 -3.41 23.16 -10.61
CA ARG A 319 -3.94 21.81 -10.86
C ARG A 319 -4.09 21.00 -9.56
N TYR A 320 -3.47 21.47 -8.48
CA TYR A 320 -3.47 20.82 -7.19
C TYR A 320 -4.18 21.68 -6.16
N ALA A 321 -4.75 21.05 -5.14
CA ALA A 321 -5.30 21.74 -3.98
C ALA A 321 -4.21 22.51 -3.21
N GLU A 322 -3.00 21.95 -3.16
CA GLU A 322 -1.82 22.53 -2.54
C GLU A 322 -0.53 21.86 -3.06
N VAL A 323 0.57 22.59 -2.92
CA VAL A 323 1.95 22.08 -3.05
C VAL A 323 2.53 21.91 -1.64
N VAL A 324 2.97 20.71 -1.31
CA VAL A 324 3.34 20.30 0.05
C VAL A 324 4.82 19.97 0.12
N PHE A 325 5.59 20.69 0.93
CA PHE A 325 6.96 20.28 1.26
C PHE A 325 6.92 19.15 2.28
N CYS A 326 7.09 17.92 1.80
CA CYS A 326 7.03 16.70 2.60
C CYS A 326 7.72 15.57 1.82
N GLY A 327 8.51 14.76 2.51
CA GLY A 327 9.36 13.71 1.96
C GLY A 327 10.05 12.94 3.09
N TYR A 328 11.23 12.35 2.84
CA TYR A 328 11.97 11.63 3.88
C TYR A 328 12.71 12.51 4.88
N GLY A 329 13.07 13.70 4.46
CA GLY A 329 13.84 14.63 5.25
C GLY A 329 13.04 15.77 5.84
N GLU A 330 13.73 16.59 6.64
CA GLU A 330 13.21 17.84 7.19
C GLU A 330 13.37 18.95 6.13
N PRO A 331 12.28 19.44 5.50
CA PRO A 331 12.39 20.41 4.42
C PRO A 331 13.04 21.73 4.86
N LEU A 332 12.89 22.14 6.13
CA LEU A 332 13.43 23.41 6.63
C LEU A 332 14.95 23.37 6.90
N LEU A 333 15.62 22.22 6.67
CA LEU A 333 17.08 22.18 6.46
C LEU A 333 17.50 22.93 5.18
N ARG A 334 16.58 23.07 4.22
CA ARG A 334 16.79 23.76 2.95
C ARG A 334 15.86 24.99 2.85
N LEU A 335 15.85 25.81 3.91
CA LEU A 335 14.96 26.98 4.04
C LEU A 335 14.96 27.88 2.79
N ASP A 336 16.13 28.17 2.22
CA ASP A 336 16.22 29.04 1.03
C ASP A 336 15.50 28.44 -0.19
N VAL A 337 15.59 27.11 -0.37
CA VAL A 337 14.88 26.39 -1.44
C VAL A 337 13.38 26.42 -1.19
N VAL A 338 12.94 26.16 0.04
CA VAL A 338 11.52 26.23 0.42
C VAL A 338 10.96 27.61 0.11
N LYS A 339 11.64 28.68 0.52
CA LYS A 339 11.22 30.07 0.26
C LYS A 339 11.16 30.38 -1.23
N ALA A 340 12.20 30.03 -1.99
CA ALA A 340 12.27 30.31 -3.42
C ALA A 340 11.14 29.60 -4.20
N VAL A 341 10.91 28.31 -3.91
CA VAL A 341 9.83 27.55 -4.54
C VAL A 341 8.45 28.06 -4.08
N ALA A 342 8.29 28.42 -2.80
CA ALA A 342 7.02 28.96 -2.30
C ALA A 342 6.64 30.28 -2.99
N VAL A 343 7.61 31.20 -3.19
CA VAL A 343 7.38 32.45 -3.93
C VAL A 343 6.81 32.15 -5.32
N GLU A 344 7.43 31.23 -6.06
CA GLU A 344 7.00 30.85 -7.41
C GLU A 344 5.59 30.24 -7.41
N VAL A 345 5.31 29.33 -6.47
CA VAL A 345 3.97 28.72 -6.32
C VAL A 345 2.92 29.80 -6.04
N LYS A 346 3.19 30.73 -5.12
CA LYS A 346 2.25 31.81 -4.77
C LYS A 346 2.03 32.80 -5.91
N GLN A 347 3.09 33.20 -6.62
CA GLN A 347 2.98 34.08 -7.80
C GLN A 347 2.12 33.47 -8.91
N ARG A 348 2.10 32.14 -8.99
CA ARG A 348 1.29 31.39 -9.96
C ARG A 348 -0.08 30.95 -9.43
N GLY A 349 -0.49 31.45 -8.25
CA GLY A 349 -1.81 31.26 -7.67
C GLY A 349 -2.01 29.94 -6.94
N GLY A 350 -0.93 29.21 -6.61
CA GLY A 350 -0.98 27.99 -5.82
C GLY A 350 -1.06 28.24 -4.32
N ARG A 351 -1.32 27.16 -3.57
CA ARG A 351 -1.26 27.11 -2.11
C ARG A 351 -0.04 26.30 -1.66
N VAL A 352 0.58 26.70 -0.55
CA VAL A 352 1.79 26.06 -0.03
C VAL A 352 1.55 25.53 1.38
N ARG A 353 1.91 24.26 1.60
CA ARG A 353 1.98 23.65 2.94
C ARG A 353 3.37 23.11 3.23
N ILE A 354 3.79 23.18 4.49
CA ILE A 354 5.04 22.56 4.97
C ILE A 354 4.71 21.52 6.04
N ASP A 355 5.25 20.32 5.89
CA ASP A 355 5.27 19.32 6.96
C ASP A 355 6.68 19.28 7.56
N THR A 356 6.80 19.50 8.86
CA THR A 356 8.08 19.68 9.56
C THR A 356 8.11 18.98 10.92
N ASN A 357 9.29 18.65 11.40
CA ASN A 357 9.54 18.28 12.79
C ASN A 357 9.61 19.49 13.75
N GLY A 358 9.53 20.72 13.23
CA GLY A 358 9.52 21.95 14.05
C GLY A 358 10.90 22.41 14.52
N HIS A 359 11.99 21.79 14.05
CA HIS A 359 13.35 22.15 14.49
C HIS A 359 13.92 23.38 13.77
N ALA A 360 13.15 24.06 12.92
CA ALA A 360 13.66 25.06 11.98
C ALA A 360 14.44 26.20 12.64
N ASN A 361 13.98 26.70 13.79
CA ASN A 361 14.68 27.75 14.53
C ASN A 361 16.01 27.25 15.12
N LEU A 362 16.08 26.00 15.57
CA LEU A 362 17.31 25.38 16.06
C LEU A 362 18.32 25.17 14.94
N ILE A 363 17.84 24.68 13.78
CA ILE A 363 18.65 24.48 12.58
C ILE A 363 19.26 25.79 12.09
N ASN A 364 18.45 26.84 11.99
CA ASN A 364 18.83 28.11 11.38
C ASN A 364 19.36 29.14 12.38
N LYS A 365 19.34 28.80 13.68
CA LYS A 365 19.80 29.63 14.81
C LYS A 365 19.12 31.01 14.90
N ARG A 366 17.89 31.13 14.41
CA ARG A 366 17.06 32.35 14.41
C ARG A 366 15.59 32.00 14.23
N ASN A 367 14.68 32.95 14.49
CA ASN A 367 13.27 32.77 14.19
C ASN A 367 13.00 32.90 12.67
N VAL A 368 12.64 31.79 12.03
CA VAL A 368 12.41 31.75 10.56
C VAL A 368 10.95 32.00 10.17
N LEU A 369 10.02 31.97 11.12
CA LEU A 369 8.57 32.09 10.84
C LEU A 369 8.18 33.44 10.20
N PRO A 370 8.75 34.60 10.60
CA PRO A 370 8.52 35.86 9.89
C PRO A 370 8.94 35.80 8.42
N GLU A 371 9.96 35.01 8.08
CA GLU A 371 10.43 34.83 6.70
C GLU A 371 9.50 33.96 5.84
N LEU A 372 8.60 33.20 6.48
CA LEU A 372 7.61 32.33 5.82
C LEU A 372 6.22 32.99 5.72
N ALA A 373 6.01 34.10 6.42
CA ALA A 373 4.75 34.85 6.41
C ALA A 373 4.38 35.28 4.97
N GLY A 374 3.14 35.01 4.56
CA GLY A 374 2.64 35.28 3.21
C GLY A 374 3.13 34.31 2.12
N LEU A 375 4.14 33.48 2.39
CA LEU A 375 4.62 32.44 1.47
C LEU A 375 3.98 31.07 1.74
N VAL A 376 3.65 30.80 3.00
CA VAL A 376 3.15 29.50 3.46
C VAL A 376 1.73 29.67 3.98
N ASP A 377 0.80 28.88 3.45
CA ASP A 377 -0.62 28.91 3.82
C ASP A 377 -0.92 27.99 5.01
N ALA A 378 -0.18 26.89 5.13
CA ALA A 378 -0.35 25.91 6.20
C ALA A 378 0.98 25.29 6.65
N ILE A 379 1.09 24.95 7.93
CA ILE A 379 2.23 24.21 8.49
C ILE A 379 1.76 23.10 9.44
N SER A 380 2.23 21.88 9.19
CA SER A 380 2.02 20.74 10.10
C SER A 380 3.30 20.45 10.86
N ILE A 381 3.26 20.54 12.18
CA ILE A 381 4.44 20.43 13.04
C ILE A 381 4.33 19.15 13.88
N SER A 382 5.38 18.35 13.91
CA SER A 382 5.38 17.06 14.63
C SER A 382 5.65 17.25 16.13
N LEU A 383 4.59 17.33 16.93
CA LEU A 383 4.67 17.37 18.40
C LEU A 383 5.05 15.99 18.97
N ASN A 384 4.49 14.92 18.39
CA ASN A 384 4.80 13.49 18.62
C ASN A 384 4.71 12.92 20.06
N ALA A 385 4.72 13.72 21.11
CA ALA A 385 4.67 13.24 22.49
C ALA A 385 4.16 14.32 23.45
N GLN A 386 3.67 13.88 24.62
CA GLN A 386 3.10 14.75 25.65
C GLN A 386 4.16 15.41 26.57
N ASN A 387 5.40 14.92 26.58
CA ASN A 387 6.49 15.44 27.41
C ASN A 387 7.86 15.28 26.75
N ALA A 388 8.87 15.94 27.31
CA ALA A 388 10.20 16.03 26.74
C ALA A 388 10.94 14.69 26.73
N GLU A 389 10.77 13.88 27.79
CA GLU A 389 11.37 12.58 27.94
C GLU A 389 10.90 11.63 26.84
N LEU A 390 9.60 11.53 26.64
CA LEU A 390 9.02 10.70 25.61
C LEU A 390 9.33 11.25 24.22
N TYR A 391 9.26 12.57 24.02
CA TYR A 391 9.66 13.19 22.76
C TYR A 391 11.10 12.81 22.37
N ASN A 392 12.03 12.91 23.32
CA ASN A 392 13.42 12.57 23.09
C ASN A 392 13.61 11.08 22.80
N LYS A 393 12.81 10.22 23.44
CA LYS A 393 12.81 8.76 23.20
C LYS A 393 12.31 8.42 21.79
N VAL A 394 11.16 8.95 21.37
CA VAL A 394 10.49 8.54 20.13
C VAL A 394 10.93 9.34 18.90
N SER A 395 11.23 10.63 19.06
CA SER A 395 11.64 11.50 17.95
C SER A 395 13.16 11.58 17.77
N GLN A 396 13.94 11.29 18.83
CA GLN A 396 15.41 11.29 18.83
C GLN A 396 16.01 12.53 18.13
N PRO A 397 15.74 13.74 18.66
CA PRO A 397 16.22 14.96 18.04
C PRO A 397 17.74 15.12 18.21
N GLN A 398 18.43 15.60 17.18
CA GLN A 398 19.89 15.82 17.23
C GLN A 398 20.33 16.88 18.26
N PHE A 399 19.40 17.74 18.72
CA PHE A 399 19.68 18.83 19.66
C PHE A 399 19.36 18.46 21.12
N GLY A 400 19.06 17.19 21.40
CA GLY A 400 18.81 16.67 22.75
C GLY A 400 17.44 17.03 23.32
N ILE A 401 17.25 16.76 24.62
CA ILE A 401 15.93 16.79 25.27
C ILE A 401 15.26 18.18 25.26
N ALA A 402 16.05 19.27 25.31
CA ALA A 402 15.55 20.64 25.25
C ALA A 402 14.87 20.98 23.90
N THR A 403 15.02 20.14 22.87
CA THR A 403 14.34 20.31 21.58
C THR A 403 12.82 20.35 21.74
N TYR A 404 12.25 19.61 22.68
CA TYR A 404 10.81 19.57 22.87
C TYR A 404 10.22 20.95 23.22
N ASP A 405 10.89 21.69 24.11
CA ASP A 405 10.46 23.04 24.46
C ASP A 405 10.59 24.01 23.28
N ALA A 406 11.66 23.85 22.48
CA ALA A 406 11.83 24.63 21.25
C ALA A 406 10.75 24.32 20.20
N VAL A 407 10.28 23.07 20.09
CA VAL A 407 9.16 22.68 19.20
C VAL A 407 7.86 23.30 19.68
N LYS A 408 7.55 23.26 20.98
CA LYS A 408 6.37 23.93 21.54
C LYS A 408 6.41 25.43 21.28
N GLU A 409 7.56 26.07 21.49
CA GLU A 409 7.73 27.50 21.20
C GLU A 409 7.59 27.79 19.71
N PHE A 410 8.13 26.93 18.83
CA PHE A 410 7.96 27.06 17.39
C PHE A 410 6.48 26.98 16.97
N ILE A 411 5.70 26.07 17.56
CA ILE A 411 4.24 25.99 17.32
C ILE A 411 3.55 27.26 17.80
N ARG A 412 3.81 27.71 19.03
CA ARG A 412 3.22 28.93 19.62
C ARG A 412 3.56 30.18 18.81
N GLU A 413 4.75 30.26 18.24
CA GLU A 413 5.17 31.38 17.42
C GLU A 413 4.56 31.29 16.01
N ALA A 414 4.39 30.08 15.46
CA ALA A 414 3.88 29.87 14.11
C ALA A 414 2.47 30.41 13.92
N VAL A 415 1.60 30.31 14.93
CA VAL A 415 0.21 30.82 14.86
C VAL A 415 0.12 32.33 14.62
N LYS A 416 1.22 33.07 14.88
CA LYS A 416 1.29 34.52 14.65
C LYS A 416 1.55 34.89 13.19
N TYR A 417 2.13 33.98 12.40
CA TYR A 417 2.60 34.26 11.04
C TYR A 417 1.94 33.37 9.97
N ILE A 418 1.55 32.15 10.32
CA ILE A 418 1.02 31.16 9.38
C ILE A 418 -0.49 31.00 9.61
N PRO A 419 -1.33 31.12 8.57
CA PRO A 419 -2.78 31.07 8.72
C PRO A 419 -3.33 29.76 9.29
N ASP A 420 -2.75 28.62 8.91
CA ASP A 420 -3.19 27.31 9.35
C ASP A 420 -2.04 26.51 9.99
N VAL A 421 -2.03 26.43 11.31
CA VAL A 421 -1.02 25.69 12.09
C VAL A 421 -1.67 24.46 12.69
N THR A 422 -1.09 23.29 12.41
CA THR A 422 -1.53 22.01 12.97
C THR A 422 -0.39 21.31 13.70
N ALA A 423 -0.54 21.06 14.98
CA ALA A 423 0.30 20.13 15.71
C ALA A 423 -0.14 18.69 15.38
N THR A 424 0.83 17.82 15.15
CA THR A 424 0.59 16.43 14.77
C THR A 424 1.27 15.45 15.72
N VAL A 425 0.63 14.30 15.91
CA VAL A 425 1.15 13.20 16.71
C VAL A 425 1.03 11.89 15.92
N VAL A 426 1.92 10.94 16.16
CA VAL A 426 1.74 9.55 15.71
C VAL A 426 1.18 8.76 16.89
N ALA A 427 0.09 8.01 16.67
CA ALA A 427 -0.59 7.22 17.70
C ALA A 427 0.22 5.97 18.08
N LEU A 428 1.37 6.17 18.72
CA LEU A 428 2.17 5.10 19.32
C LEU A 428 1.54 4.62 20.63
N PRO A 429 1.70 3.35 21.02
CA PRO A 429 1.10 2.82 22.26
C PRO A 429 1.47 3.60 23.54
N GLU A 430 2.65 4.21 23.57
CA GLU A 430 3.17 4.96 24.72
C GLU A 430 2.81 6.46 24.70
N VAL A 431 2.21 6.95 23.61
CA VAL A 431 1.87 8.36 23.44
C VAL A 431 0.43 8.62 23.92
N ASP A 432 0.29 9.54 24.87
CA ASP A 432 -1.02 10.03 25.31
C ASP A 432 -1.52 11.08 24.32
N VAL A 433 -2.36 10.63 23.38
CA VAL A 433 -2.92 11.46 22.31
C VAL A 433 -3.76 12.61 22.85
N GLU A 434 -4.49 12.40 23.96
CA GLU A 434 -5.36 13.42 24.52
C GLU A 434 -4.56 14.49 25.29
N ALA A 435 -3.50 14.08 25.99
CA ALA A 435 -2.55 15.04 26.55
C ALA A 435 -1.86 15.87 25.46
N CYS A 436 -1.47 15.25 24.34
CA CYS A 436 -0.91 15.98 23.20
C CYS A 436 -1.91 16.98 22.59
N ARG A 437 -3.20 16.63 22.53
CA ARG A 437 -4.27 17.52 22.06
C ARG A 437 -4.37 18.76 22.94
N LYS A 438 -4.43 18.58 24.26
CA LYS A 438 -4.47 19.71 25.22
C LYS A 438 -3.28 20.65 25.04
N ILE A 439 -2.09 20.10 24.83
CA ILE A 439 -0.89 20.91 24.55
C ILE A 439 -1.05 21.70 23.25
N ALA A 440 -1.57 21.09 22.18
CA ALA A 440 -1.82 21.82 20.93
C ALA A 440 -2.82 22.96 21.10
N ASP A 441 -3.91 22.72 21.85
CA ASP A 441 -4.93 23.72 22.15
C ASP A 441 -4.35 24.89 22.96
N GLU A 442 -3.53 24.61 23.98
CA GLU A 442 -2.80 25.63 24.77
C GLU A 442 -1.84 26.47 23.93
N LEU A 443 -1.27 25.88 22.86
CA LEU A 443 -0.38 26.56 21.93
C LEU A 443 -1.15 27.31 20.81
N GLY A 444 -2.48 27.21 20.78
CA GLY A 444 -3.33 27.86 19.78
C GLY A 444 -3.31 27.19 18.40
N ALA A 445 -2.87 25.93 18.31
CA ALA A 445 -2.77 25.18 17.06
C ALA A 445 -3.90 24.15 16.94
N LYS A 446 -4.29 23.82 15.71
CA LYS A 446 -5.15 22.65 15.45
C LYS A 446 -4.39 21.37 15.81
N PHE A 447 -5.12 20.27 15.99
CA PHE A 447 -4.53 18.98 16.31
C PHE A 447 -4.95 17.88 15.34
N ARG A 448 -3.98 17.09 14.87
CA ARG A 448 -4.23 15.92 14.00
C ARG A 448 -3.43 14.71 14.45
N VAL A 449 -4.13 13.58 14.56
CA VAL A 449 -3.53 12.26 14.85
C VAL A 449 -3.16 11.59 13.53
N ARG A 450 -1.99 10.96 13.49
CA ARG A 450 -1.55 10.06 12.42
C ARG A 450 -1.51 8.65 12.97
N GLU A 451 -2.07 7.70 12.23
CA GLU A 451 -1.96 6.29 12.60
C GLU A 451 -0.54 5.79 12.42
N TYR A 452 -0.08 4.96 13.33
CA TYR A 452 1.22 4.32 13.22
C TYR A 452 1.27 3.42 11.97
N ASN A 453 2.40 3.41 11.27
CA ASN A 453 2.61 2.70 10.00
C ASN A 453 1.70 3.09 8.82
N VAL A 454 0.88 4.13 8.95
CA VAL A 454 0.10 4.68 7.84
C VAL A 454 0.73 6.00 7.39
N VAL A 455 1.31 6.01 6.19
CA VAL A 455 2.04 7.15 5.62
C VAL A 455 1.42 7.61 4.30
N GLY A 456 1.51 8.91 4.01
CA GLY A 456 0.78 9.56 2.90
C GLY A 456 -0.67 9.83 3.27
#